data_AF-A0A672QS63-F1
#
_entry.id   AF-A0A672QS63-F1
#
_cell.length_a   1.000
_cell.length_b   1.000
_cell.length_c   1.000
_cell.angle_alpha   90.00
_cell.angle_beta   90.00
_cell.angle_gamma   90.00
#
_symmetry.space_group_name_H-M   'P 1'
#
loop_
_entity.id
_entity.type
_entity.pdbx_description
1 polymer ?
#
loop_
_entity_poly.entity_id
_entity_poly.type
_entity_poly.pdbx_seq_one_letter_code
_entity_poly.pdbx_strand_id
1 'polypeptide(L)'
;MAAALENELGLDNEDYYSLLNVRREATQDELKSSYRRLCMLYHPDKHRDPELKRQAEQLFTYVHQAYEVLSDPQSRAIYDIFGKKGLEVEGWEVVERKRTPAEIREEYERLQRERDERRLQQRTNPKEIHQLCAVDRRIGFHRGRSGVQPGVVTCGCRKKTHLLTSPLSQPHCVFNCTLMTTSIVRDTKTSHFTLALQLGVPHSYLMMSYQYKFQDEDQTKVKGSIKTGFFGTLVEYGAERKISRHSVVAATVSIGVPQGVSLKIRLNRASQTYLFPIHLTDQILPSAVFYATVGPLAIYLAVQKLIIMPYVRAQKEQELEKQKEVSASEIARRKQEAEAAVLLMQESVKRIIDAEESKMGLIILNAWYGKFVSDNSQKHESAKVIDVTVPLQCLVKDSKLILTEASKAGLPGFYDPCVGEEKSLKLLYQFRGAMHQVLSGDTEPLKIPKQCHRIDSEA
;
A
#
# COMPACT_ATOMS: atom_id res chain seq x y z
N MET A 1 52.17 4.80 -9.39
CA MET A 1 53.24 5.70 -9.88
C MET A 1 52.66 6.98 -10.49
N ALA A 2 51.56 6.93 -11.25
CA ALA A 2 50.85 8.13 -11.73
C ALA A 2 50.38 9.04 -10.57
N ALA A 3 49.62 8.51 -9.59
CA ALA A 3 49.10 9.28 -8.44
C ALA A 3 50.13 9.95 -7.51
N ALA A 4 51.39 9.50 -7.56
CA ALA A 4 52.47 10.12 -6.79
C ALA A 4 53.08 11.35 -7.49
N LEU A 5 52.91 11.43 -8.81
CA LEU A 5 53.35 12.56 -9.65
C LEU A 5 52.28 13.65 -9.75
N GLU A 6 51.00 13.30 -9.55
CA GLU A 6 49.87 14.25 -9.52
C GLU A 6 50.01 15.27 -8.36
N ASN A 7 50.45 14.79 -7.19
CA ASN A 7 50.71 15.62 -6.02
C ASN A 7 51.91 16.59 -6.15
N GLU A 8 52.89 16.32 -7.04
CA GLU A 8 54.04 17.22 -7.22
C GLU A 8 53.71 18.48 -8.06
N LEU A 9 52.63 18.45 -8.85
CA LEU A 9 52.16 19.58 -9.66
C LEU A 9 50.97 20.34 -9.02
N GLY A 10 50.42 19.86 -7.90
CA GLY A 10 49.36 20.54 -7.14
C GLY A 10 47.99 20.62 -7.84
N LEU A 11 47.80 19.86 -8.93
CA LEU A 11 46.64 19.95 -9.82
C LEU A 11 45.35 19.28 -9.28
N ASP A 12 45.48 18.47 -8.23
CA ASP A 12 44.39 17.64 -7.69
C ASP A 12 43.22 18.49 -7.19
N ASN A 13 43.51 19.70 -6.68
CA ASN A 13 42.54 20.66 -6.15
C ASN A 13 42.10 21.75 -7.14
N GLU A 14 42.52 21.70 -8.42
CA GLU A 14 42.15 22.74 -9.37
C GLU A 14 40.74 22.55 -9.94
N ASP A 15 39.97 23.65 -9.96
CA ASP A 15 38.67 23.77 -10.61
C ASP A 15 38.79 23.57 -12.13
N TYR A 16 37.91 22.77 -12.73
CA TYR A 16 37.91 22.48 -14.18
C TYR A 16 37.74 23.72 -15.06
N TYR A 17 37.02 24.73 -14.56
CA TYR A 17 36.89 26.03 -15.24
C TYR A 17 38.22 26.80 -15.29
N SER A 18 38.98 26.75 -14.19
CA SER A 18 40.30 27.39 -14.09
C SER A 18 41.31 26.70 -15.01
N LEU A 19 41.27 25.36 -15.08
CA LEU A 19 42.13 24.56 -15.95
C LEU A 19 41.91 24.87 -17.44
N LEU A 20 40.65 25.02 -17.84
CA LEU A 20 40.28 25.41 -19.21
C LEU A 20 40.39 26.93 -19.44
N ASN A 21 40.79 27.70 -18.43
CA ASN A 21 40.89 29.16 -18.45
C ASN A 21 39.62 29.84 -18.98
N VAL A 22 38.46 29.39 -18.50
CA VAL A 22 37.13 29.90 -18.85
C VAL A 22 36.36 30.30 -17.61
N ARG A 23 35.38 31.19 -17.77
CA ARG A 23 34.48 31.57 -16.67
C ARG A 23 33.45 30.46 -16.45
N ARG A 24 32.88 30.38 -15.23
CA ARG A 24 31.80 29.43 -14.90
C ARG A 24 30.55 29.61 -15.76
N GLU A 25 30.32 30.83 -16.23
CA GLU A 25 29.21 31.21 -17.13
C GLU A 25 29.50 30.94 -18.62
N ALA A 26 30.65 30.34 -18.96
CA ALA A 26 31.07 30.16 -20.35
C ALA A 26 30.09 29.27 -21.13
N THR A 27 29.87 29.68 -22.38
CA THR A 27 29.05 28.94 -23.35
C THR A 27 29.78 27.69 -23.87
N GLN A 28 29.03 26.73 -24.45
CA GLN A 28 29.64 25.51 -25.00
C GLN A 28 30.64 25.81 -26.13
N ASP A 29 30.41 26.86 -26.92
CA ASP A 29 31.32 27.27 -27.99
C ASP A 29 32.65 27.81 -27.44
N GLU A 30 32.58 28.59 -26.35
CA GLU A 30 33.77 29.09 -25.65
C GLU A 30 34.58 27.94 -25.04
N LEU A 31 33.93 26.99 -24.37
CA LEU A 31 34.55 25.77 -23.83
C LEU A 31 35.28 24.99 -24.92
N LYS A 32 34.62 24.77 -26.06
CA LYS A 32 35.19 24.06 -27.21
C LYS A 32 36.36 24.80 -27.84
N SER A 33 36.29 26.13 -27.90
CA SER A 33 37.37 26.97 -28.44
C SER A 33 38.61 26.95 -27.55
N SER A 34 38.42 27.01 -26.22
CA SER A 34 39.52 26.97 -25.25
C SER A 34 40.18 25.60 -25.20
N TYR A 35 39.36 24.54 -25.16
CA TYR A 35 39.84 23.16 -25.23
C TYR A 35 40.72 22.92 -26.46
N ARG A 36 40.26 23.33 -27.65
CA ARG A 36 41.06 23.22 -28.90
C ARG A 36 42.40 23.94 -28.80
N ARG A 37 42.42 25.14 -28.20
CA ARG A 37 43.64 25.93 -28.01
C ARG A 37 44.63 25.20 -27.08
N LEU A 38 44.15 24.67 -25.95
CA LEU A 38 44.96 23.97 -24.95
C LEU A 38 45.46 22.62 -25.49
N CYS A 39 44.65 21.87 -26.23
CA CYS A 39 45.10 20.65 -26.91
C CYS A 39 46.22 20.91 -27.91
N MET A 40 46.18 22.03 -28.64
CA MET A 40 47.26 22.41 -29.57
C MET A 40 48.55 22.82 -28.85
N LEU A 41 48.48 23.27 -27.60
CA LEU A 41 49.62 23.69 -26.80
C LEU A 41 50.28 22.51 -26.08
N TYR A 42 49.46 21.63 -25.47
CA TYR A 42 49.91 20.49 -24.67
C TYR A 42 49.96 19.16 -25.46
N HIS A 43 49.91 19.20 -26.79
CA HIS A 43 50.04 17.98 -27.59
C HIS A 43 51.44 17.35 -27.37
N PRO A 44 51.53 16.04 -27.02
CA PRO A 44 52.80 15.39 -26.68
C PRO A 44 53.80 15.35 -27.84
N ASP A 45 53.32 15.49 -29.08
CA ASP A 45 54.14 15.50 -30.30
C ASP A 45 54.90 16.82 -30.53
N LYS A 46 54.51 17.91 -29.85
CA LYS A 46 55.18 19.21 -29.98
C LYS A 46 56.41 19.36 -29.07
N HIS A 47 56.56 18.48 -28.09
CA HIS A 47 57.60 18.56 -27.06
C HIS A 47 58.66 17.49 -27.31
N ARG A 48 59.92 17.92 -27.52
CA ARG A 48 61.06 17.02 -27.80
C ARG A 48 61.74 16.51 -26.54
N ASP A 49 61.73 17.29 -25.47
CA ASP A 49 62.38 16.92 -24.21
C ASP A 49 61.54 15.90 -23.44
N PRO A 50 62.16 14.85 -22.87
CA PRO A 50 61.43 13.75 -22.25
C PRO A 50 60.66 14.14 -20.98
N GLU A 51 61.12 15.14 -20.23
CA GLU A 51 60.43 15.64 -19.03
C GLU A 51 59.23 16.53 -19.39
N LEU A 52 59.42 17.50 -20.28
CA LEU A 52 58.32 18.35 -20.78
C LEU A 52 57.25 17.53 -21.51
N LYS A 53 57.65 16.47 -22.21
CA LYS A 53 56.70 15.56 -22.86
C LYS A 53 55.79 14.86 -21.86
N ARG A 54 56.33 14.39 -20.73
CA ARG A 54 55.53 13.78 -19.65
C ARG A 54 54.57 14.78 -19.01
N GLN A 55 55.03 16.01 -18.76
CA GLN A 55 54.18 17.07 -18.21
C GLN A 55 53.07 17.48 -19.18
N ALA A 56 53.37 17.59 -20.48
CA ALA A 56 52.38 17.89 -21.50
C ALA A 56 51.32 16.79 -21.61
N GLU A 57 51.71 15.52 -21.50
CA GLU A 57 50.80 14.37 -21.51
C GLU A 57 49.84 14.35 -20.31
N GLN A 58 50.35 14.69 -19.11
CA GLN A 58 49.52 14.83 -17.91
C GLN A 58 48.51 15.98 -18.05
N LEU A 59 48.99 17.17 -18.42
CA LEU A 59 48.13 18.34 -18.63
C LEU A 59 47.09 18.10 -19.73
N PHE A 60 47.47 17.39 -20.80
CA PHE A 60 46.56 17.01 -21.87
C PHE A 60 45.41 16.12 -21.35
N THR A 61 45.73 15.15 -20.49
CA THR A 61 44.74 14.25 -19.87
C THR A 61 43.77 15.02 -18.99
N TYR A 62 44.26 15.94 -18.15
CA TYR A 62 43.40 16.77 -17.30
C TYR A 62 42.53 17.74 -18.10
N VAL A 63 43.08 18.39 -19.12
CA VAL A 63 42.33 19.29 -20.01
C VAL A 63 41.23 18.51 -20.74
N HIS A 64 41.49 17.26 -21.12
CA HIS A 64 40.49 16.38 -21.71
C HIS A 64 39.37 16.04 -20.73
N GLN A 65 39.72 15.61 -19.52
CA GLN A 65 38.76 15.27 -18.46
C GLN A 65 37.89 16.46 -18.07
N ALA A 66 38.48 17.65 -17.93
CA ALA A 66 37.75 18.88 -17.64
C ALA A 66 36.75 19.23 -18.77
N TYR A 67 37.14 19.05 -20.03
CA TYR A 67 36.25 19.28 -21.16
C TYR A 67 35.10 18.28 -21.21
N GLU A 68 35.35 17.00 -20.94
CA GLU A 68 34.32 15.95 -20.93
C GLU A 68 33.23 16.25 -19.91
N VAL A 69 33.61 16.59 -18.67
CA VAL A 69 32.70 16.93 -17.58
C VAL A 69 31.90 18.21 -17.87
N LEU A 70 32.55 19.27 -18.39
CA LEU A 70 31.88 20.55 -18.64
C LEU A 70 31.11 20.60 -19.97
N SER A 71 31.38 19.68 -20.90
CA SER A 71 30.68 19.61 -22.19
C SER A 71 29.26 19.05 -22.04
N ASP A 72 29.08 18.03 -21.20
CA ASP A 72 27.76 17.44 -20.95
C ASP A 72 26.95 18.29 -19.94
N PRO A 73 25.73 18.74 -20.28
CA PRO A 73 24.90 19.54 -19.37
C PRO A 73 24.59 18.86 -18.04
N GLN A 74 24.41 17.54 -18.03
CA GLN A 74 24.07 16.80 -16.81
C GLN A 74 25.28 16.71 -15.88
N SER A 75 26.42 16.29 -16.42
CA SER A 75 27.70 16.20 -15.71
C SER A 75 28.18 17.58 -15.21
N ARG A 76 28.00 18.64 -16.00
CA ARG A 76 28.27 20.02 -15.60
C ARG A 76 27.41 20.46 -14.43
N ALA A 77 26.11 20.16 -14.45
CA ALA A 77 25.21 20.49 -13.36
C ALA A 77 25.58 19.77 -12.05
N ILE A 78 25.98 18.50 -12.13
CA ILE A 78 26.46 17.72 -10.98
C ILE A 78 27.75 18.33 -10.43
N TYR A 79 28.70 18.65 -11.32
CA TYR A 79 29.97 19.28 -10.95
C TYR A 79 29.79 20.66 -10.31
N ASP A 80 28.88 21.49 -10.82
CA ASP A 80 28.61 22.82 -10.27
C ASP A 80 28.00 22.78 -8.85
N ILE A 81 27.23 21.72 -8.53
CA ILE A 81 26.58 21.56 -7.22
C ILE A 81 27.49 20.87 -6.21
N PHE A 82 28.17 19.79 -6.63
CA PHE A 82 28.85 18.86 -5.72
C PHE A 82 30.38 18.81 -5.91
N GLY A 83 30.93 19.51 -6.90
CA GLY A 83 32.35 19.48 -7.25
C GLY A 83 32.81 18.14 -7.81
N LYS A 84 34.13 17.89 -7.82
CA LYS A 84 34.72 16.63 -8.32
C LYS A 84 34.15 15.39 -7.61
N LYS A 85 33.88 15.49 -6.30
CA LYS A 85 33.33 14.41 -5.46
C LYS A 85 31.94 13.94 -5.92
N GLY A 86 31.17 14.80 -6.58
CA GLY A 86 29.85 14.43 -7.11
C GLY A 86 29.90 13.51 -8.32
N LEU A 87 31.02 13.51 -9.05
CA LEU A 87 31.20 12.71 -10.27
C LEU A 87 31.65 11.27 -9.98
N GLU A 88 32.17 10.99 -8.79
CA GLU A 88 32.65 9.65 -8.37
C GLU A 88 31.52 8.70 -7.98
N VAL A 89 30.32 9.23 -7.68
CA VAL A 89 29.18 8.43 -7.22
C VAL A 89 28.28 8.09 -8.41
N GLU A 90 28.30 6.84 -8.87
CA GLU A 90 27.39 6.36 -9.91
C GLU A 90 25.93 6.36 -9.40
N GLY A 91 25.00 6.94 -10.18
CA GLY A 91 23.55 6.91 -9.88
C GLY A 91 22.85 8.26 -9.75
N TRP A 92 23.51 9.39 -10.01
CA TRP A 92 22.84 10.70 -10.07
C TRP A 92 22.17 10.92 -11.42
N GLU A 93 20.84 10.93 -11.44
CA GLU A 93 20.06 11.39 -12.59
C GLU A 93 19.56 12.81 -12.36
N VAL A 94 19.92 13.73 -13.27
CA VAL A 94 19.37 15.10 -13.25
C VAL A 94 17.92 15.04 -13.71
N VAL A 95 16.99 14.90 -12.76
CA VAL A 95 15.54 14.93 -13.04
C VAL A 95 15.12 16.37 -13.25
N GLU A 96 14.79 16.73 -14.49
CA GLU A 96 14.17 18.02 -14.79
C GLU A 96 12.85 18.16 -13.99
N ARG A 97 12.77 19.18 -13.14
CA ARG A 97 11.52 19.55 -12.46
C ARG A 97 10.54 20.10 -13.49
N LYS A 98 9.73 19.21 -14.06
CA LYS A 98 8.69 19.55 -15.06
C LYS A 98 7.55 20.43 -14.55
N ARG A 99 7.48 20.74 -13.25
CA ARG A 99 6.39 21.53 -12.65
C ARG A 99 6.93 22.58 -11.70
N THR A 100 6.43 23.80 -11.84
CA THR A 100 6.77 24.91 -10.93
C THR A 100 6.10 24.70 -9.56
N PRO A 101 6.65 25.25 -8.46
CA PRO A 101 6.02 25.17 -7.15
C PRO A 101 4.59 25.73 -7.10
N ALA A 102 4.28 26.69 -7.97
CA ALA A 102 2.94 27.25 -8.14
C ALA A 102 1.99 26.23 -8.80
N GLU A 103 2.40 25.58 -9.90
CA GLU A 103 1.62 24.55 -10.56
C GLU A 103 1.36 23.32 -9.66
N ILE A 104 2.35 22.92 -8.85
CA ILE A 104 2.18 21.82 -7.88
C ILE A 104 1.16 22.21 -6.80
N ARG A 105 1.19 23.46 -6.34
CA ARG A 105 0.24 23.98 -5.35
C ARG A 105 -1.18 24.06 -5.95
N GLU A 106 -1.31 24.53 -7.18
CA GLU A 106 -2.58 24.59 -7.90
C GLU A 106 -3.16 23.19 -8.16
N GLU A 107 -2.32 22.22 -8.51
CA GLU A 107 -2.74 20.83 -8.70
C GLU A 107 -3.19 20.19 -7.38
N TYR A 108 -2.45 20.43 -6.29
CA TYR A 108 -2.82 19.96 -4.96
C TYR A 108 -4.15 20.57 -4.51
N GLU A 109 -4.34 21.87 -4.72
CA GLU A 109 -5.60 22.57 -4.45
C GLU A 109 -6.75 22.05 -5.33
N ARG A 110 -6.49 21.75 -6.61
CA ARG A 110 -7.46 21.09 -7.52
C ARG A 110 -7.88 19.73 -6.99
N LEU A 111 -6.93 18.88 -6.62
CA LEU A 111 -7.20 17.54 -6.08
C LEU A 111 -7.94 17.59 -4.75
N GLN A 112 -7.63 18.57 -3.90
CA GLN A 112 -8.37 18.81 -2.65
C GLN A 112 -9.80 19.24 -2.94
N ARG A 113 -10.02 20.23 -3.83
CA ARG A 113 -11.36 20.65 -4.25
C ARG A 113 -12.15 19.50 -4.87
N GLU A 114 -11.53 18.68 -5.71
CA GLU A 114 -12.20 17.53 -6.32
C GLU A 114 -12.56 16.44 -5.29
N ARG A 115 -11.70 16.21 -4.28
CA ARG A 115 -12.01 15.31 -3.14
C ARG A 115 -13.14 15.84 -2.28
N ASP A 116 -13.14 17.14 -2.01
CA ASP A 116 -14.14 17.81 -1.20
C ASP A 116 -15.47 17.93 -1.95
N GLU A 117 -15.45 18.17 -3.26
CA GLU A 117 -16.61 18.08 -4.16
C GLU A 117 -17.13 16.65 -4.23
N ARG A 118 -16.30 15.62 -4.31
CA ARG A 118 -16.75 14.22 -4.24
C ARG A 118 -17.38 13.88 -2.88
N ARG A 119 -16.82 14.40 -1.79
CA ARG A 119 -17.40 14.26 -0.43
C ARG A 119 -18.72 15.02 -0.30
N LEU A 120 -18.82 16.21 -0.87
CA LEU A 120 -20.03 17.02 -0.92
C LEU A 120 -21.07 16.35 -1.80
N GLN A 121 -20.73 15.89 -3.02
CA GLN A 121 -21.59 15.08 -3.88
C GLN A 121 -22.02 13.79 -3.19
N GLN A 122 -21.20 13.14 -2.37
CA GLN A 122 -21.66 11.99 -1.57
C GLN A 122 -22.63 12.39 -0.44
N ARG A 123 -22.57 13.63 0.04
CA ARG A 123 -23.53 14.20 1.01
C ARG A 123 -24.78 14.79 0.35
N THR A 124 -24.67 15.31 -0.88
CA THR A 124 -25.73 15.98 -1.65
C THR A 124 -26.32 15.12 -2.74
N ASN A 125 -25.79 13.92 -3.00
CA ASN A 125 -26.46 12.84 -3.70
C ASN A 125 -27.24 12.06 -2.64
N PRO A 126 -28.49 12.44 -2.33
CA PRO A 126 -29.37 11.45 -1.74
C PRO A 126 -29.43 10.31 -2.76
N LYS A 127 -29.49 9.05 -2.30
CA LYS A 127 -29.94 7.97 -3.18
C LYS A 127 -31.42 8.22 -3.50
N GLU A 128 -31.71 9.24 -4.30
CA GLU A 128 -33.03 9.56 -4.80
C GLU A 128 -33.22 8.85 -6.13
N ILE A 129 -34.04 7.82 -6.06
CA ILE A 129 -34.88 7.40 -7.17
C ILE A 129 -35.75 8.62 -7.49
N HIS A 130 -35.48 9.30 -8.60
CA HIS A 130 -36.39 10.31 -9.13
C HIS A 130 -37.72 9.64 -9.48
N GLN A 131 -38.68 9.72 -8.57
CA GLN A 131 -40.09 9.61 -8.89
C GLN A 131 -40.69 10.99 -8.60
N LEU A 132 -40.93 11.76 -9.67
CA LEU A 132 -41.60 13.06 -9.57
C LEU A 132 -42.95 12.86 -8.86
N CYS A 133 -43.03 13.28 -7.59
CA CYS A 133 -44.26 13.71 -6.97
C CYS A 133 -44.07 15.18 -6.60
N ALA A 134 -44.86 16.05 -7.22
CA ALA A 134 -45.05 17.41 -6.74
C ALA A 134 -45.60 17.35 -5.32
N VAL A 135 -44.92 17.99 -4.35
CA VAL A 135 -45.38 18.11 -2.97
C VAL A 135 -45.35 19.57 -2.55
N ASP A 136 -46.55 20.08 -2.26
CA ASP A 136 -46.77 21.27 -1.45
C ASP A 136 -46.51 20.97 0.03
N ARG A 137 -45.73 21.85 0.67
CA ARG A 137 -45.47 22.02 2.12
C ARG A 137 -45.05 20.79 2.96
N ARG A 138 -43.74 20.73 3.27
CA ARG A 138 -43.18 20.02 4.43
C ARG A 138 -43.42 20.83 5.72
N ILE A 139 -43.98 20.22 6.76
CA ILE A 139 -43.91 20.73 8.14
C ILE A 139 -43.04 19.74 8.92
N GLY A 140 -41.82 20.14 9.26
CA GLY A 140 -40.92 19.40 10.16
C GLY A 140 -40.69 20.20 11.44
N PHE A 141 -41.06 19.63 12.58
CA PHE A 141 -40.68 20.15 13.90
C PHE A 141 -39.40 19.44 14.37
N HIS A 142 -38.37 20.22 14.71
CA HIS A 142 -37.09 19.73 15.24
C HIS A 142 -36.89 20.17 16.70
N ARG A 143 -36.61 19.20 17.59
CA ARG A 143 -35.68 19.39 18.73
C ARG A 143 -35.33 18.07 19.43
N GLY A 144 -34.04 17.90 19.79
CA GLY A 144 -33.58 16.97 20.83
C GLY A 144 -32.25 16.26 20.57
N ARG A 145 -31.22 16.60 21.36
CA ARG A 145 -29.87 15.99 21.37
C ARG A 145 -29.90 14.59 22.00
N SER A 146 -29.79 13.54 21.21
CA SER A 146 -29.03 12.29 21.49
C SER A 146 -29.43 11.17 20.51
N GLY A 147 -28.50 10.82 19.62
CA GLY A 147 -28.22 9.45 19.16
C GLY A 147 -29.30 8.52 18.55
N VAL A 148 -30.57 8.91 18.44
CA VAL A 148 -31.62 8.03 17.89
C VAL A 148 -32.56 8.87 17.02
N GLN A 149 -32.64 8.55 15.72
CA GLN A 149 -33.55 9.20 14.78
C GLN A 149 -34.68 8.23 14.39
N PRO A 150 -35.86 8.28 15.05
CA PRO A 150 -37.09 7.80 14.45
C PRO A 150 -37.59 8.88 13.48
N GLY A 151 -37.43 8.64 12.18
CA GLY A 151 -38.00 9.50 11.14
C GLY A 151 -39.43 9.05 10.84
N VAL A 152 -40.41 9.96 10.94
CA VAL A 152 -41.76 9.77 10.38
C VAL A 152 -41.78 10.52 9.05
N VAL A 153 -41.94 9.78 7.94
CA VAL A 153 -42.09 10.38 6.61
C VAL A 153 -43.51 10.11 6.12
N THR A 154 -44.31 11.17 5.97
CA THR A 154 -45.64 11.17 5.36
C THR A 154 -45.53 11.80 3.96
N CYS A 155 -45.69 11.01 2.90
CA CYS A 155 -45.79 11.51 1.53
C CYS A 155 -47.21 11.27 1.00
N GLY A 156 -47.88 12.35 0.59
CA GLY A 156 -49.13 12.28 -0.16
C GLY A 156 -48.87 12.63 -1.62
N CYS A 157 -49.12 11.70 -2.54
CA CYS A 157 -49.08 11.99 -3.98
C CYS A 157 -50.52 12.14 -4.51
N ARG A 158 -50.82 13.30 -5.11
CA ARG A 158 -52.07 13.56 -5.83
C ARG A 158 -51.78 13.50 -7.33
N LYS A 159 -52.27 12.48 -8.04
CA LYS A 159 -52.07 12.35 -9.50
C LYS A 159 -53.19 13.14 -10.21
N LYS A 160 -52.90 14.34 -10.71
CA LYS A 160 -53.79 15.06 -11.64
C LYS A 160 -53.48 14.60 -13.06
N THR A 161 -54.35 13.77 -13.65
CA THR A 161 -54.34 13.52 -15.10
C THR A 161 -54.98 14.71 -15.81
N HIS A 162 -54.18 15.53 -16.49
CA HIS A 162 -54.71 16.43 -17.53
C HIS A 162 -55.02 15.58 -18.76
N LEU A 163 -56.31 15.31 -19.01
CA LEU A 163 -56.78 14.82 -20.30
C LEU A 163 -56.94 16.03 -21.22
N LEU A 164 -56.21 16.01 -22.35
CA LEU A 164 -56.53 16.84 -23.49
C LEU A 164 -57.93 16.44 -23.98
N THR A 165 -58.82 17.40 -24.01
CA THR A 165 -60.21 17.27 -24.47
C THR A 165 -60.26 16.94 -25.96
N SER A 166 -60.91 15.84 -26.32
CA SER A 166 -61.62 15.67 -27.60
C SER A 166 -63.11 15.45 -27.29
N PRO A 167 -64.04 16.12 -28.00
CA PRO A 167 -65.45 16.09 -27.64
C PRO A 167 -66.13 14.89 -28.29
N LEU A 168 -66.41 13.84 -27.53
CA LEU A 168 -67.54 12.90 -27.72
C LEU A 168 -67.36 11.71 -26.76
N SER A 169 -68.46 11.37 -26.08
CA SER A 169 -68.70 10.21 -25.20
C SER A 169 -68.74 10.47 -23.68
N GLN A 170 -69.68 9.73 -23.07
CA GLN A 170 -70.39 9.78 -21.78
C GLN A 170 -69.56 9.89 -20.47
N PRO A 171 -70.19 10.17 -19.31
CA PRO A 171 -69.48 10.49 -18.08
C PRO A 171 -68.87 9.23 -17.46
N HIS A 172 -67.57 9.01 -17.67
CA HIS A 172 -66.80 8.07 -16.87
C HIS A 172 -66.30 8.76 -15.60
N CYS A 173 -66.73 8.26 -14.43
CA CYS A 173 -66.27 8.70 -13.12
C CYS A 173 -64.73 8.61 -13.01
N VAL A 174 -64.06 9.76 -13.01
CA VAL A 174 -62.61 9.86 -12.78
C VAL A 174 -62.33 9.64 -11.29
N PHE A 175 -61.98 8.41 -10.90
CA PHE A 175 -61.53 8.11 -9.53
C PHE A 175 -60.10 8.65 -9.32
N ASN A 176 -59.99 9.79 -8.64
CA ASN A 176 -58.71 10.33 -8.15
C ASN A 176 -58.08 9.34 -7.15
N CYS A 177 -57.06 8.59 -7.58
CA CYS A 177 -56.31 7.71 -6.69
C CYS A 177 -55.32 8.52 -5.85
N THR A 178 -55.63 8.68 -4.56
CA THR A 178 -54.73 9.31 -3.58
C THR A 178 -53.92 8.20 -2.92
N LEU A 179 -52.59 8.27 -2.97
CA LEU A 179 -51.70 7.33 -2.29
C LEU A 179 -51.00 8.05 -1.13
N MET A 180 -51.19 7.55 0.08
CA MET A 180 -50.59 8.07 1.31
C MET A 180 -49.68 6.98 1.90
N THR A 181 -48.38 7.25 2.01
CA THR A 181 -47.43 6.34 2.68
C THR A 181 -46.91 6.99 3.94
N THR A 182 -47.11 6.35 5.08
CA THR A 182 -46.49 6.73 6.35
C THR A 182 -45.47 5.66 6.74
N SER A 183 -44.22 6.04 7.00
CA SER A 183 -43.20 5.08 7.40
C SER A 183 -42.39 5.56 8.60
N ILE A 184 -42.05 4.61 9.46
CA ILE A 184 -41.18 4.74 10.62
C ILE A 184 -39.96 3.86 10.34
N VAL A 185 -38.81 4.50 10.21
CA VAL A 185 -37.52 3.82 10.02
C VAL A 185 -36.69 3.97 11.29
N ARG A 186 -36.11 2.88 11.78
CA ARG A 186 -35.08 2.88 12.82
C ARG A 186 -33.86 2.15 12.30
N ASP A 187 -32.78 2.89 12.10
CA ASP A 187 -31.49 2.33 11.69
C ASP A 187 -30.51 2.33 12.87
N THR A 188 -29.86 1.19 13.07
CA THR A 188 -28.80 0.99 14.07
C THR A 188 -27.58 0.37 13.40
N LYS A 189 -26.46 0.26 14.13
CA LYS A 189 -25.23 -0.34 13.59
C LYS A 189 -25.45 -1.80 13.14
N THR A 190 -26.28 -2.55 13.86
CA THR A 190 -26.49 -3.99 13.66
C THR A 190 -27.84 -4.34 13.07
N SER A 191 -28.82 -3.45 13.12
CA SER A 191 -30.18 -3.73 12.61
C SER A 191 -30.83 -2.52 11.97
N HIS A 192 -31.68 -2.77 10.96
CA HIS A 192 -32.47 -1.77 10.27
C HIS A 192 -33.93 -2.22 10.27
N PHE A 193 -34.79 -1.48 10.95
CA PHE A 193 -36.22 -1.76 11.08
C PHE A 193 -37.03 -0.71 10.32
N THR A 194 -38.09 -1.15 9.64
CA THR A 194 -38.99 -0.28 8.88
C THR A 194 -40.42 -0.75 9.04
N LEU A 195 -41.29 0.12 9.54
CA LEU A 195 -42.73 -0.06 9.56
C LEU A 195 -43.35 0.96 8.60
N ALA A 196 -44.09 0.54 7.59
CA ALA A 196 -44.70 1.42 6.61
C ALA A 196 -46.17 1.07 6.39
N LEU A 197 -47.07 2.05 6.50
CA LEU A 197 -48.48 1.95 6.15
C LEU A 197 -48.71 2.70 4.85
N GLN A 198 -49.10 1.98 3.81
CA GLN A 198 -49.50 2.53 2.52
C GLN A 198 -51.02 2.44 2.39
N LEU A 199 -51.69 3.59 2.25
CA LEU A 199 -53.13 3.72 2.06
C LEU A 199 -53.38 4.27 0.64
N GLY A 200 -54.08 3.50 -0.18
CA GLY A 200 -54.44 3.88 -1.54
C GLY A 200 -55.25 2.79 -2.23
N VAL A 201 -56.07 3.19 -3.20
CA VAL A 201 -56.84 2.27 -4.05
C VAL A 201 -56.03 1.99 -5.33
N PRO A 202 -55.80 0.73 -5.73
CA PRO A 202 -56.27 -0.50 -5.08
C PRO A 202 -55.35 -1.04 -3.97
N HIS A 203 -54.08 -0.64 -3.90
CA HIS A 203 -53.10 -1.27 -3.00
C HIS A 203 -52.91 -0.52 -1.67
N SER A 204 -53.71 -0.91 -0.67
CA SER A 204 -53.49 -0.54 0.73
C SER A 204 -52.83 -1.70 1.48
N TYR A 205 -51.65 -1.48 2.07
CA TYR A 205 -50.91 -2.48 2.83
C TYR A 205 -50.12 -1.89 4.00
N LEU A 206 -49.95 -2.70 5.05
CA LEU A 206 -49.03 -2.49 6.14
C LEU A 206 -47.79 -3.37 5.91
N MET A 207 -46.60 -2.78 5.88
CA MET A 207 -45.32 -3.46 5.71
C MET A 207 -44.48 -3.33 6.98
N MET A 208 -44.03 -4.45 7.52
CA MET A 208 -43.03 -4.52 8.59
C MET A 208 -41.80 -5.22 8.04
N SER A 209 -40.64 -4.57 8.07
CA SER A 209 -39.37 -5.09 7.55
C SER A 209 -38.28 -4.96 8.61
N TYR A 210 -37.56 -6.05 8.84
CA TYR A 210 -36.44 -6.15 9.75
C TYR A 210 -35.23 -6.69 9.00
N GLN A 211 -34.11 -5.98 9.09
CA GLN A 211 -32.86 -6.36 8.47
C GLN A 211 -31.75 -6.39 9.52
N TYR A 212 -31.09 -7.53 9.67
CA TYR A 212 -29.93 -7.71 10.52
C TYR A 212 -28.64 -7.60 9.70
N LYS A 213 -27.68 -6.81 10.16
CA LYS A 213 -26.38 -6.56 9.49
C LYS A 213 -25.28 -7.24 10.31
N PHE A 214 -24.66 -8.27 9.76
CA PHE A 214 -23.49 -8.92 10.38
C PHE A 214 -22.24 -8.05 10.21
N GLN A 215 -21.38 -8.04 11.22
CA GLN A 215 -20.09 -7.33 11.21
C GLN A 215 -18.96 -8.22 10.67
N ASP A 216 -19.26 -9.04 9.66
CA ASP A 216 -18.26 -9.87 8.98
C ASP A 216 -17.54 -9.07 7.88
N GLU A 217 -16.35 -9.51 7.46
CA GLU A 217 -15.59 -8.94 6.34
C GLU A 217 -16.44 -8.84 5.05
N ASP A 218 -17.35 -9.81 4.85
CA ASP A 218 -18.21 -9.93 3.67
C ASP A 218 -19.56 -9.18 3.76
N GLN A 219 -19.78 -8.39 4.82
CA GLN A 219 -20.98 -7.54 5.00
C GLN A 219 -22.32 -8.26 4.76
N THR A 220 -22.47 -9.47 5.30
CA THR A 220 -23.70 -10.28 5.19
C THR A 220 -24.88 -9.57 5.88
N LYS A 221 -26.04 -9.52 5.24
CA LYS A 221 -27.26 -8.97 5.85
C LYS A 221 -28.45 -9.89 5.61
N VAL A 222 -29.19 -10.20 6.68
CA VAL A 222 -30.40 -11.02 6.63
C VAL A 222 -31.61 -10.11 6.70
N LYS A 223 -32.60 -10.34 5.86
CA LYS A 223 -33.82 -9.53 5.74
C LYS A 223 -35.04 -10.40 5.94
N GLY A 224 -36.00 -9.93 6.73
CA GLY A 224 -37.34 -10.49 6.85
C GLY A 224 -38.35 -9.36 6.76
N SER A 225 -39.37 -9.49 5.92
CA SER A 225 -40.43 -8.52 5.79
C SER A 225 -41.79 -9.16 5.60
N ILE A 226 -42.82 -8.55 6.16
CA ILE A 226 -44.20 -8.98 6.09
C ILE A 226 -45.01 -7.80 5.57
N LYS A 227 -45.76 -8.01 4.48
CA LYS A 227 -46.67 -7.04 3.88
C LYS A 227 -48.08 -7.60 3.98
N THR A 228 -48.93 -6.97 4.76
CA THR A 228 -50.33 -7.36 4.96
C THR A 228 -51.22 -6.29 4.36
N GLY A 229 -51.98 -6.61 3.32
CA GLY A 229 -52.87 -5.66 2.66
C GLY A 229 -54.23 -6.25 2.33
N PHE A 230 -55.09 -5.41 1.74
CA PHE A 230 -56.44 -5.81 1.33
C PHE A 230 -56.42 -6.95 0.31
N PHE A 231 -55.39 -7.02 -0.52
CA PHE A 231 -55.21 -8.04 -1.56
C PHE A 231 -54.37 -9.25 -1.11
N GLY A 232 -54.19 -9.42 0.21
CA GLY A 232 -53.52 -10.58 0.78
C GLY A 232 -52.25 -10.23 1.58
N THR A 233 -51.64 -11.28 2.11
CA THR A 233 -50.43 -11.20 2.93
C THR A 233 -49.25 -11.80 2.18
N LEU A 234 -48.13 -11.08 2.16
CA LEU A 234 -46.87 -11.48 1.55
C LEU A 234 -45.75 -11.44 2.58
N VAL A 235 -45.15 -12.60 2.85
CA VAL A 235 -43.98 -12.77 3.70
C VAL A 235 -42.77 -12.93 2.79
N GLU A 236 -41.73 -12.12 3.00
CA GLU A 236 -40.46 -12.21 2.28
C GLU A 236 -39.33 -12.40 3.29
N TYR A 237 -38.45 -13.37 3.07
CA TYR A 237 -37.23 -13.50 3.85
C TYR A 237 -36.06 -13.85 2.94
N GLY A 238 -34.86 -13.44 3.32
CA GLY A 238 -33.70 -13.63 2.46
C GLY A 238 -32.41 -13.15 3.08
N ALA A 239 -31.32 -13.40 2.36
CA ALA A 239 -29.99 -12.93 2.72
C ALA A 239 -29.36 -12.18 1.55
N GLU A 240 -28.60 -11.13 1.84
CA GLU A 240 -27.69 -10.47 0.92
C GLU A 240 -26.26 -10.62 1.43
N ARG A 241 -25.31 -10.87 0.53
CA ARG A 241 -23.89 -10.98 0.84
C ARG A 241 -23.08 -10.26 -0.22
N LYS A 242 -22.04 -9.55 0.22
CA LYS A 242 -21.08 -8.92 -0.68
C LYS A 242 -20.06 -9.97 -1.10
N ILE A 243 -19.94 -10.22 -2.41
CA ILE A 243 -18.99 -11.20 -2.96
C ILE A 243 -17.69 -10.53 -3.40
N SER A 244 -17.77 -9.29 -3.88
CA SER A 244 -16.61 -8.51 -4.33
C SER A 244 -16.80 -7.04 -3.98
N ARG A 245 -15.77 -6.21 -4.22
CA ARG A 245 -15.79 -4.76 -3.99
C ARG A 245 -17.02 -4.08 -4.64
N HIS A 246 -17.42 -4.56 -5.81
CA HIS A 246 -18.51 -4.00 -6.62
C HIS A 246 -19.66 -4.98 -6.89
N SER A 247 -19.70 -6.13 -6.21
CA SER A 247 -20.72 -7.16 -6.46
C SER A 247 -21.40 -7.64 -5.19
N VAL A 248 -22.73 -7.60 -5.19
CA VAL A 248 -23.58 -8.06 -4.09
C VAL A 248 -24.60 -9.05 -4.65
N VAL A 249 -24.71 -10.22 -4.03
CA VAL A 249 -25.71 -11.23 -4.35
C VAL A 249 -26.73 -11.30 -3.22
N ALA A 250 -27.99 -11.40 -3.57
CA ALA A 250 -29.07 -11.62 -2.63
C ALA A 250 -30.03 -12.71 -3.12
N ALA A 251 -30.50 -13.54 -2.20
CA ALA A 251 -31.56 -14.51 -2.44
C ALA A 251 -32.72 -14.18 -1.50
N THR A 252 -33.91 -14.01 -2.04
CA THR A 252 -35.12 -13.67 -1.26
C THR A 252 -36.26 -14.59 -1.66
N VAL A 253 -36.83 -15.29 -0.70
CA VAL A 253 -38.03 -16.11 -0.88
C VAL A 253 -39.24 -15.25 -0.52
N SER A 254 -40.23 -15.20 -1.41
CA SER A 254 -41.50 -14.50 -1.25
C SER A 254 -42.62 -15.55 -1.18
N ILE A 255 -43.44 -15.51 -0.14
CA ILE A 255 -44.55 -16.44 0.13
C ILE A 255 -45.79 -15.62 0.43
N GLY A 256 -46.86 -15.77 -0.35
CA GLY A 256 -48.11 -15.06 -0.05
C GLY A 256 -49.16 -15.12 -1.14
N VAL A 257 -50.40 -14.83 -0.78
CA VAL A 257 -51.50 -14.72 -1.75
C VAL A 257 -51.54 -13.28 -2.28
N PRO A 258 -51.62 -13.05 -3.61
CA PRO A 258 -51.87 -14.00 -4.70
C PRO A 258 -50.62 -14.58 -5.39
N GLN A 259 -49.40 -14.21 -4.99
CA GLN A 259 -48.16 -14.55 -5.71
C GLN A 259 -47.61 -15.96 -5.49
N GLY A 260 -48.23 -16.74 -4.59
CA GLY A 260 -47.77 -18.07 -4.20
C GLY A 260 -46.37 -18.06 -3.58
N VAL A 261 -45.50 -18.96 -4.04
CA VAL A 261 -44.10 -19.09 -3.63
C VAL A 261 -43.19 -18.73 -4.79
N SER A 262 -42.31 -17.75 -4.58
CA SER A 262 -41.30 -17.36 -5.57
C SER A 262 -39.93 -17.09 -4.92
N LEU A 263 -38.87 -17.44 -5.63
CA LEU A 263 -37.48 -17.17 -5.26
C LEU A 263 -36.94 -16.06 -6.15
N LYS A 264 -36.51 -14.94 -5.56
CA LYS A 264 -35.91 -13.81 -6.25
C LYS A 264 -34.40 -13.81 -5.99
N ILE A 265 -33.62 -14.12 -7.02
CA ILE A 265 -32.15 -13.99 -6.97
C ILE A 265 -31.78 -12.64 -7.57
N ARG A 266 -31.05 -11.81 -6.82
CA ARG A 266 -30.61 -10.48 -7.22
C ARG A 266 -29.09 -10.40 -7.23
N LEU A 267 -28.52 -9.99 -8.35
CA LEU A 267 -27.08 -9.70 -8.48
C LEU A 267 -26.92 -8.22 -8.83
N ASN A 268 -26.36 -7.46 -7.89
CA ASN A 268 -25.99 -6.06 -8.12
C ASN A 268 -24.51 -6.03 -8.50
N ARG A 269 -24.19 -5.66 -9.74
CA ARG A 269 -22.81 -5.46 -10.22
C ARG A 269 -22.64 -4.00 -10.59
N ALA A 270 -21.87 -3.27 -9.80
CA ALA A 270 -21.69 -1.82 -9.91
C ALA A 270 -23.04 -1.07 -9.99
N SER A 271 -23.39 -0.51 -11.15
CA SER A 271 -24.65 0.21 -11.39
C SER A 271 -25.78 -0.67 -11.97
N GLN A 272 -25.48 -1.91 -12.35
CA GLN A 272 -26.46 -2.83 -12.95
C GLN A 272 -27.04 -3.77 -11.90
N THR A 273 -28.36 -3.95 -11.94
CA THR A 273 -29.09 -4.88 -11.07
C THR A 273 -29.74 -5.95 -11.93
N TYR A 274 -29.25 -7.18 -11.83
CA TYR A 274 -29.85 -8.35 -12.45
C TYR A 274 -30.82 -8.98 -11.45
N LEU A 275 -32.06 -9.19 -11.86
CA LEU A 275 -33.10 -9.81 -11.03
C LEU A 275 -33.65 -11.03 -11.78
N PHE A 276 -33.52 -12.20 -11.16
CA PHE A 276 -34.01 -13.47 -11.67
C PHE A 276 -35.15 -13.96 -10.75
N PRO A 277 -36.42 -13.64 -11.06
CA PRO A 277 -37.56 -14.16 -10.33
C PRO A 277 -37.91 -15.57 -10.83
N ILE A 278 -37.77 -16.55 -9.95
CA ILE A 278 -38.16 -17.94 -10.17
C ILE A 278 -39.49 -18.16 -9.47
N HIS A 279 -40.57 -18.22 -10.22
CA HIS A 279 -41.89 -18.57 -9.70
C HIS A 279 -41.99 -20.09 -9.57
N LEU A 280 -42.23 -20.59 -8.37
CA LEU A 280 -42.30 -22.04 -8.10
C LEU A 280 -43.74 -22.53 -8.21
N THR A 281 -44.66 -21.92 -7.46
CA THR A 281 -46.05 -22.33 -7.38
C THR A 281 -46.95 -21.15 -7.06
N ASP A 282 -48.17 -21.10 -7.60
CA ASP A 282 -49.15 -20.05 -7.27
C ASP A 282 -49.87 -20.31 -5.93
N GLN A 283 -49.84 -21.56 -5.46
CA GLN A 283 -50.34 -21.96 -4.14
C GLN A 283 -49.21 -22.01 -3.12
N ILE A 284 -49.56 -21.78 -1.85
CA ILE A 284 -48.63 -21.86 -0.72
C ILE A 284 -48.41 -23.35 -0.38
N LEU A 285 -47.41 -23.95 -1.01
CA LEU A 285 -47.00 -25.33 -0.76
C LEU A 285 -45.72 -25.36 0.08
N PRO A 286 -45.70 -26.06 1.24
CA PRO A 286 -44.50 -26.16 2.09
C PRO A 286 -43.28 -26.75 1.37
N SER A 287 -43.50 -27.68 0.44
CA SER A 287 -42.45 -28.27 -0.39
C SER A 287 -41.77 -27.23 -1.30
N ALA A 288 -42.54 -26.32 -1.90
CA ALA A 288 -42.00 -25.23 -2.72
C ALA A 288 -41.15 -24.26 -1.87
N VAL A 289 -41.59 -23.97 -0.65
CA VAL A 289 -40.82 -23.15 0.31
C VAL A 289 -39.51 -23.82 0.70
N PHE A 290 -39.53 -25.14 0.90
CA PHE A 290 -38.34 -25.93 1.19
C PHE A 290 -37.32 -25.86 0.04
N TYR A 291 -37.75 -26.07 -1.21
CA TYR A 291 -36.85 -25.97 -2.37
C TYR A 291 -36.35 -24.53 -2.60
N ALA A 292 -37.18 -23.51 -2.36
CA ALA A 292 -36.80 -22.11 -2.48
C ALA A 292 -35.69 -21.69 -1.50
N THR A 293 -35.59 -22.38 -0.35
CA THR A 293 -34.62 -22.06 0.70
C THR A 293 -33.40 -22.95 0.69
N VAL A 294 -33.62 -24.26 0.76
CA VAL A 294 -32.56 -25.26 0.91
C VAL A 294 -31.78 -25.41 -0.39
N GLY A 295 -32.45 -25.33 -1.54
CA GLY A 295 -31.80 -25.43 -2.85
C GLY A 295 -30.70 -24.39 -3.06
N PRO A 296 -31.01 -23.08 -3.04
CA PRO A 296 -30.01 -22.02 -3.22
C PRO A 296 -28.90 -22.05 -2.16
N LEU A 297 -29.24 -22.40 -0.91
CA LEU A 297 -28.25 -22.49 0.16
C LEU A 297 -27.28 -23.66 -0.05
N ALA A 298 -27.78 -24.84 -0.42
CA ALA A 298 -26.96 -26.01 -0.72
C ALA A 298 -26.07 -25.77 -1.95
N ILE A 299 -26.62 -25.18 -3.02
CA ILE A 299 -25.85 -24.80 -4.22
C ILE A 299 -24.76 -23.80 -3.85
N TYR A 300 -25.08 -22.79 -3.04
CA TYR A 300 -24.10 -21.80 -2.58
C TYR A 300 -22.96 -22.44 -1.80
N LEU A 301 -23.26 -23.32 -0.83
CA LEU A 301 -22.24 -24.01 -0.04
C LEU A 301 -21.38 -24.95 -0.89
N ALA A 302 -21.99 -25.66 -1.84
CA ALA A 302 -21.27 -26.52 -2.78
C ALA A 302 -20.31 -25.72 -3.66
N VAL A 303 -20.78 -24.63 -4.28
CA VAL A 303 -19.94 -23.74 -5.11
C VAL A 303 -18.83 -23.10 -4.26
N GLN A 304 -19.14 -22.66 -3.04
CA GLN A 304 -18.16 -22.05 -2.16
C GLN A 304 -17.05 -23.03 -1.76
N LYS A 305 -17.40 -24.27 -1.40
CA LYS A 305 -16.44 -25.28 -0.93
C LYS A 305 -15.67 -25.95 -2.06
N LEU A 306 -16.32 -26.28 -3.17
CA LEU A 306 -15.73 -27.08 -4.25
C LEU A 306 -15.03 -26.23 -5.32
N ILE A 307 -15.45 -24.98 -5.52
CA ILE A 307 -14.93 -24.14 -6.62
C ILE A 307 -14.18 -22.93 -6.07
N ILE A 308 -14.85 -22.11 -5.24
CA ILE A 308 -14.29 -20.80 -4.84
C ILE A 308 -13.10 -20.97 -3.89
N MET A 309 -13.25 -21.75 -2.82
CA MET A 309 -12.17 -21.95 -1.83
C MET A 309 -10.87 -22.53 -2.44
N PRO A 310 -10.89 -23.61 -3.24
CA PRO A 310 -9.65 -24.12 -3.82
C PRO A 310 -9.03 -23.14 -4.81
N TYR A 311 -9.82 -22.44 -5.62
CA TYR A 311 -9.33 -21.44 -6.56
C TYR A 311 -8.62 -20.27 -5.85
N VAL A 312 -9.24 -19.72 -4.80
CA VAL A 312 -8.67 -18.60 -4.03
C VAL A 312 -7.40 -19.03 -3.28
N ARG A 313 -7.33 -20.26 -2.78
CA ARG A 313 -6.12 -20.79 -2.14
C ARG A 313 -4.98 -20.94 -3.13
N ALA A 314 -5.24 -21.53 -4.29
CA ALA A 314 -4.24 -21.68 -5.36
C ALA A 314 -3.69 -20.32 -5.83
N GLN A 315 -4.55 -19.29 -5.93
CA GLN A 315 -4.08 -17.93 -6.26
C GLN A 315 -3.15 -17.35 -5.19
N LYS A 316 -3.51 -17.50 -3.91
CA LYS A 316 -2.67 -17.01 -2.81
C LYS A 316 -1.30 -17.71 -2.76
N GLU A 317 -1.27 -19.01 -3.05
CA GLU A 317 -0.02 -19.77 -3.14
C GLU A 317 0.88 -19.25 -4.26
N GLN A 318 0.32 -19.00 -5.46
CA GLN A 318 1.07 -18.42 -6.57
C GLN A 318 1.60 -17.01 -6.28
N GLU A 319 0.81 -16.17 -5.60
CA GLU A 319 1.26 -14.83 -5.19
C GLU A 319 2.41 -14.92 -4.18
N LEU A 320 2.33 -15.86 -3.23
CA LEU A 320 3.40 -16.10 -2.26
C LEU A 320 4.68 -16.62 -2.94
N GLU A 321 4.56 -17.51 -3.93
CA GLU A 321 5.69 -18.00 -4.72
C GLU A 321 6.37 -16.87 -5.49
N LYS A 322 5.60 -16.02 -6.18
CA LYS A 322 6.14 -14.84 -6.86
C LYS A 322 6.85 -13.89 -5.91
N GLN A 323 6.30 -13.67 -4.72
CA GLN A 323 6.96 -12.86 -3.70
C GLN A 323 8.31 -13.47 -3.27
N LYS A 324 8.35 -14.79 -3.06
CA LYS A 324 9.60 -15.50 -2.73
C LYS A 324 10.65 -15.39 -3.84
N GLU A 325 10.25 -15.50 -5.11
CA GLU A 325 11.16 -15.36 -6.26
C GLU A 325 11.74 -13.94 -6.35
N VAL A 326 10.88 -12.92 -6.23
CA VAL A 326 11.32 -11.52 -6.25
C VAL A 326 12.28 -11.25 -5.10
N SER A 327 11.92 -11.66 -3.88
CA SER A 327 12.79 -11.50 -2.70
C SER A 327 14.11 -12.28 -2.83
N ALA A 328 14.13 -13.46 -3.46
CA ALA A 328 15.36 -14.25 -3.61
C ALA A 328 16.43 -13.53 -4.44
N SER A 329 16.03 -12.83 -5.51
CA SER A 329 16.95 -12.04 -6.33
C SER A 329 17.56 -10.86 -5.56
N GLU A 330 16.75 -10.17 -4.74
CA GLU A 330 17.21 -9.06 -3.91
C GLU A 330 18.15 -9.53 -2.79
N ILE A 331 17.82 -10.65 -2.13
CA ILE A 331 18.68 -11.28 -1.11
C ILE A 331 20.05 -11.64 -1.70
N ALA A 332 20.09 -12.20 -2.92
CA ALA A 332 21.35 -12.55 -3.59
C ALA A 332 22.22 -11.32 -3.87
N ARG A 333 21.63 -10.21 -4.34
CA ARG A 333 22.35 -8.95 -4.57
C ARG A 333 22.91 -8.38 -3.26
N ARG A 334 22.08 -8.28 -2.23
CA ARG A 334 22.49 -7.78 -0.89
C ARG A 334 23.57 -8.65 -0.25
N LYS A 335 23.52 -9.96 -0.47
CA LYS A 335 24.55 -10.90 -0.02
C LYS A 335 25.91 -10.57 -0.65
N GLN A 336 25.95 -10.34 -1.97
CA GLN A 336 27.20 -9.96 -2.66
C GLN A 336 27.75 -8.62 -2.15
N GLU A 337 26.88 -7.62 -1.98
CA GLU A 337 27.24 -6.31 -1.40
C GLU A 337 27.84 -6.48 0.02
N ALA A 338 27.23 -7.32 0.86
CA ALA A 338 27.69 -7.59 2.21
C ALA A 338 29.04 -8.34 2.24
N GLU A 339 29.21 -9.37 1.41
CA GLU A 339 30.46 -10.13 1.30
C GLU A 339 31.63 -9.24 0.86
N ALA A 340 31.41 -8.36 -0.14
CA ALA A 340 32.41 -7.39 -0.57
C ALA A 340 32.79 -6.42 0.56
N ALA A 341 31.82 -5.91 1.32
CA ALA A 341 32.08 -5.04 2.47
C ALA A 341 32.88 -5.78 3.57
N VAL A 342 32.55 -7.04 3.86
CA VAL A 342 33.27 -7.87 4.84
C VAL A 342 34.73 -8.04 4.44
N LEU A 343 35.01 -8.31 3.16
CA LEU A 343 36.38 -8.46 2.64
C LEU A 343 37.21 -7.17 2.85
N LEU A 344 36.63 -6.00 2.57
CA LEU A 344 37.29 -4.71 2.77
C LEU A 344 37.58 -4.40 4.25
N MET A 345 36.74 -4.90 5.17
CA MET A 345 36.87 -4.67 6.61
C MET A 345 37.91 -5.57 7.29
N GLN A 346 38.40 -6.64 6.66
CA GLN A 346 39.28 -7.61 7.33
C GLN A 346 40.57 -6.97 7.86
N GLU A 347 41.16 -6.04 7.11
CA GLU A 347 42.39 -5.36 7.51
C GLU A 347 42.18 -4.40 8.67
N SER A 348 41.08 -3.63 8.66
CA SER A 348 40.76 -2.72 9.75
C SER A 348 40.43 -3.48 11.03
N VAL A 349 39.71 -4.59 10.92
CA VAL A 349 39.33 -5.45 12.06
C VAL A 349 40.55 -6.05 12.74
N LYS A 350 41.56 -6.54 11.99
CA LYS A 350 42.81 -7.03 12.58
C LYS A 350 43.48 -5.96 13.47
N ARG A 351 43.59 -4.73 12.96
CA ARG A 351 44.17 -3.60 13.73
C ARG A 351 43.37 -3.28 14.99
N ILE A 352 42.04 -3.36 14.91
CA ILE A 352 41.15 -3.14 16.07
C ILE A 352 41.33 -4.26 17.10
N ILE A 353 41.43 -5.52 16.67
CA ILE A 353 41.65 -6.66 17.56
C ILE A 353 42.98 -6.49 18.31
N ASP A 354 44.08 -6.20 17.60
CA ASP A 354 45.39 -6.00 18.23
C ASP A 354 45.37 -4.84 19.25
N ALA A 355 44.67 -3.75 18.92
CA ALA A 355 44.53 -2.59 19.81
C ALA A 355 43.67 -2.90 21.06
N GLU A 356 42.61 -3.68 20.91
CA GLU A 356 41.73 -4.08 22.01
C GLU A 356 42.37 -5.18 22.88
N GLU A 357 43.14 -6.09 22.30
CA GLU A 357 43.86 -7.15 23.02
C GLU A 357 44.88 -6.56 24.00
N SER A 358 45.64 -5.54 23.55
CA SER A 358 46.60 -4.82 24.42
C SER A 358 45.95 -4.16 25.65
N LYS A 359 44.65 -3.86 25.58
CA LYS A 359 43.87 -3.20 26.64
C LYS A 359 42.97 -4.16 27.41
N MET A 360 43.01 -5.46 27.11
CA MET A 360 42.02 -6.45 27.57
C MET A 360 40.57 -5.97 27.37
N GLY A 361 40.34 -5.38 26.20
CA GLY A 361 39.12 -4.73 25.80
C GLY A 361 38.05 -5.68 25.29
N LEU A 362 37.20 -5.21 24.39
CA LEU A 362 36.06 -5.97 23.86
C LEU A 362 36.44 -6.67 22.55
N ILE A 363 36.40 -8.00 22.54
CA ILE A 363 36.69 -8.82 21.36
C ILE A 363 35.49 -9.72 21.08
N ILE A 364 34.91 -9.61 19.90
CA ILE A 364 33.80 -10.45 19.44
C ILE A 364 34.39 -11.72 18.85
N LEU A 365 34.05 -12.87 19.42
CA LEU A 365 34.55 -14.17 18.97
C LEU A 365 33.65 -14.75 17.88
N ASN A 366 32.34 -14.74 18.12
CA ASN A 366 31.37 -15.23 17.16
C ASN A 366 30.11 -14.36 17.18
N ALA A 367 29.59 -14.06 16.01
CA ALA A 367 28.35 -13.34 15.85
C ALA A 367 27.53 -13.93 14.71
N TRP A 368 26.28 -14.28 15.02
CA TRP A 368 25.35 -14.88 14.08
C TRP A 368 24.08 -14.05 13.98
N TYR A 369 23.63 -13.77 12.77
CA TYR A 369 22.39 -13.03 12.53
C TYR A 369 21.44 -13.85 11.66
N GLY A 370 20.17 -13.92 12.04
CA GLY A 370 19.15 -14.63 11.27
C GLY A 370 18.08 -15.25 12.14
N LYS A 371 17.42 -16.28 11.62
CA LYS A 371 16.41 -17.02 12.35
C LYS A 371 17.04 -18.19 13.10
N PHE A 372 16.98 -18.15 14.42
CA PHE A 372 17.35 -19.27 15.26
C PHE A 372 16.11 -20.10 15.58
N VAL A 373 16.15 -21.39 15.24
CA VAL A 373 15.10 -22.33 15.62
C VAL A 373 15.31 -22.69 17.09
N SER A 374 14.33 -22.40 17.95
CA SER A 374 14.28 -22.98 19.30
C SER A 374 13.91 -24.46 19.19
N ASP A 375 14.72 -25.32 19.78
CA ASP A 375 14.87 -26.74 19.48
C ASP A 375 13.71 -27.66 19.93
N ASN A 376 12.46 -27.31 19.59
CA ASN A 376 11.26 -28.10 19.93
C ASN A 376 10.59 -28.78 18.72
N SER A 377 11.21 -28.79 17.55
CA SER A 377 10.61 -29.44 16.37
C SER A 377 11.69 -30.08 15.52
N GLN A 378 11.64 -31.41 15.42
CA GLN A 378 12.53 -32.30 14.66
C GLN A 378 12.44 -32.11 13.13
N LYS A 379 12.54 -30.88 12.63
CA LYS A 379 12.79 -30.60 11.23
C LYS A 379 14.11 -29.86 11.13
N HIS A 380 15.12 -30.57 10.64
CA HIS A 380 16.39 -30.01 10.16
C HIS A 380 16.13 -29.08 8.96
N GLU A 381 15.46 -27.95 9.18
CA GLU A 381 15.60 -26.80 8.28
C GLU A 381 16.95 -26.17 8.61
N SER A 382 17.85 -26.12 7.64
CA SER A 382 19.14 -25.43 7.77
C SER A 382 18.88 -24.02 8.30
N ALA A 383 19.41 -23.69 9.48
CA ALA A 383 19.24 -22.37 10.07
C ALA A 383 19.70 -21.30 9.07
N LYS A 384 18.79 -20.43 8.63
CA LYS A 384 19.09 -19.30 7.72
C LYS A 384 19.81 -18.22 8.50
N VAL A 385 21.11 -18.45 8.72
CA VAL A 385 21.96 -17.66 9.61
C VAL A 385 23.20 -17.21 8.84
N ILE A 386 23.61 -15.97 9.08
CA ILE A 386 24.80 -15.36 8.51
C ILE A 386 25.82 -15.09 9.61
N ASP A 387 27.10 -15.18 9.29
CA ASP A 387 28.19 -14.77 10.17
C ASP A 387 28.43 -13.26 10.01
N VAL A 388 28.31 -12.52 11.11
CA VAL A 388 28.47 -11.06 11.17
C VAL A 388 29.57 -10.64 12.15
N THR A 389 30.51 -11.54 12.40
CA THR A 389 31.61 -11.31 13.36
C THR A 389 32.51 -10.15 12.93
N VAL A 390 32.94 -10.15 11.66
CA VAL A 390 33.85 -9.13 11.11
C VAL A 390 33.19 -7.73 11.09
N PRO A 391 31.97 -7.54 10.56
CA PRO A 391 31.32 -6.24 10.57
C PRO A 391 31.11 -5.66 11.97
N LEU A 392 30.71 -6.50 12.94
CA LEU A 392 30.49 -6.03 14.30
C LEU A 392 31.78 -5.67 15.02
N GLN A 393 32.85 -6.43 14.80
CA GLN A 393 34.15 -6.10 15.38
C GLN A 393 34.65 -4.73 14.86
N CYS A 394 34.34 -4.39 13.60
CA CYS A 394 34.69 -3.08 13.02
C CYS A 394 33.94 -1.90 13.69
N LEU A 395 32.80 -2.16 14.33
CA LEU A 395 32.00 -1.15 15.02
C LEU A 395 32.42 -0.95 16.49
N VAL A 396 33.31 -1.79 17.02
CA VAL A 396 33.83 -1.65 18.39
C VAL A 396 34.73 -0.42 18.48
N LYS A 397 34.45 0.45 19.44
CA LYS A 397 35.27 1.63 19.76
C LYS A 397 35.41 1.75 21.27
N ASP A 398 36.63 1.96 21.74
CA ASP A 398 36.95 2.13 23.17
C ASP A 398 36.38 1.00 24.05
N SER A 399 36.58 -0.26 23.62
CA SER A 399 36.09 -1.47 24.28
C SER A 399 34.57 -1.52 24.51
N LYS A 400 33.78 -0.84 23.66
CA LYS A 400 32.31 -0.82 23.70
C LYS A 400 31.72 -0.98 22.30
N LEU A 401 30.56 -1.62 22.22
CA LEU A 401 29.73 -1.68 21.01
C LEU A 401 28.33 -1.19 21.35
N ILE A 402 27.84 -0.24 20.54
CA ILE A 402 26.52 0.38 20.68
C ILE A 402 25.81 0.26 19.34
N LEU A 403 24.80 -0.60 19.27
CA LEU A 403 23.86 -0.70 18.17
C LEU A 403 22.58 0.08 18.53
N THR A 404 22.18 0.99 17.64
CA THR A 404 20.93 1.76 17.76
C THR A 404 19.73 0.93 17.31
N GLU A 405 18.52 1.43 17.56
CA GLU A 405 17.22 0.74 17.28
C GLU A 405 16.90 0.55 15.79
N ALA A 406 17.83 0.88 14.88
CA ALA A 406 17.67 0.59 13.46
C ALA A 406 17.79 -0.93 13.21
N SER A 407 17.12 -1.42 12.16
CA SER A 407 17.26 -2.83 11.75
C SER A 407 18.73 -3.16 11.52
N LYS A 408 19.21 -4.22 12.18
CA LYS A 408 20.61 -4.67 12.10
C LYS A 408 20.98 -5.13 10.70
N ALA A 409 20.00 -5.53 9.88
CA ALA A 409 20.21 -5.84 8.46
C ALA A 409 20.73 -4.65 7.63
N GLY A 410 20.55 -3.41 8.09
CA GLY A 410 21.02 -2.20 7.38
C GLY A 410 22.47 -1.83 7.66
N LEU A 411 23.17 -2.57 8.53
CA LEU A 411 24.58 -2.31 8.84
C LEU A 411 25.49 -2.76 7.68
N PRO A 412 26.63 -2.09 7.44
CA PRO A 412 27.53 -2.49 6.37
C PRO A 412 28.08 -3.89 6.65
N GLY A 413 28.06 -4.78 5.66
CA GLY A 413 28.41 -6.20 5.83
C GLY A 413 27.30 -7.08 6.40
N PHE A 414 26.11 -6.52 6.68
CA PHE A 414 24.90 -7.28 7.00
C PHE A 414 24.00 -7.41 5.78
N TYR A 415 23.21 -8.48 5.76
CA TYR A 415 22.04 -8.62 4.90
C TYR A 415 20.97 -9.45 5.60
N ASP A 416 19.75 -9.43 5.08
CA ASP A 416 18.63 -10.19 5.63
C ASP A 416 18.51 -11.58 4.98
N PRO A 417 18.79 -12.69 5.70
CA PRO A 417 18.65 -14.04 5.14
C PRO A 417 17.20 -14.57 5.12
N CYS A 418 16.26 -13.92 5.80
CA CYS A 418 14.88 -14.39 5.94
C CYS A 418 13.87 -13.24 6.02
N VAL A 419 13.64 -12.59 4.88
CA VAL A 419 12.71 -11.46 4.73
C VAL A 419 11.31 -11.82 5.22
N GLY A 420 10.79 -11.03 6.16
CA GLY A 420 9.45 -11.20 6.73
C GLY A 420 9.36 -12.20 7.89
N GLU A 421 10.45 -12.87 8.26
CA GLU A 421 10.52 -13.73 9.45
C GLU A 421 11.19 -13.01 10.63
N GLU A 422 10.95 -13.48 11.86
CA GLU A 422 11.60 -12.95 13.06
C GLU A 422 13.09 -13.31 13.07
N LYS A 423 13.92 -12.28 13.26
CA LYS A 423 15.38 -12.37 13.24
C LYS A 423 15.96 -11.87 14.54
N SER A 424 17.05 -12.51 14.94
CA SER A 424 17.84 -12.08 16.08
C SER A 424 19.32 -12.17 15.79
N LEU A 425 20.09 -11.47 16.61
CA LEU A 425 21.54 -11.43 16.61
C LEU A 425 22.02 -12.16 17.87
N LYS A 426 22.75 -13.26 17.68
CA LYS A 426 23.43 -13.98 18.77
C LYS A 426 24.90 -13.62 18.75
N LEU A 427 25.39 -13.04 19.84
CA LEU A 427 26.78 -12.64 20.01
C LEU A 427 27.44 -13.42 21.13
N LEU A 428 28.69 -13.78 20.89
CA LEU A 428 29.61 -14.33 21.87
C LEU A 428 30.90 -13.49 21.82
N TYR A 429 31.24 -12.90 22.95
CA TYR A 429 32.35 -11.95 23.04
C TYR A 429 33.13 -12.13 24.34
N GLN A 430 34.38 -11.72 24.32
CA GLN A 430 35.27 -11.68 25.47
C GLN A 430 35.49 -10.23 25.89
N PHE A 431 35.45 -9.98 27.20
CA PHE A 431 35.76 -8.67 27.78
C PHE A 431 36.51 -8.87 29.09
N ARG A 432 37.70 -8.26 29.22
CA ARG A 432 38.58 -8.41 30.40
C ARG A 432 38.83 -9.88 30.80
N GLY A 433 39.05 -10.74 29.82
CA GLY A 433 39.30 -12.17 30.01
C GLY A 433 38.06 -13.03 30.28
N ALA A 434 36.88 -12.45 30.53
CA ALA A 434 35.64 -13.20 30.78
C ALA A 434 34.76 -13.31 29.52
N MET A 435 34.17 -14.49 29.34
CA MET A 435 33.28 -14.80 28.22
C MET A 435 31.85 -14.32 28.49
N HIS A 436 31.20 -13.80 27.46
CA HIS A 436 29.85 -13.28 27.52
C HIS A 436 29.03 -13.71 26.29
N GLN A 437 27.74 -13.96 26.48
CA GLN A 437 26.79 -14.28 25.41
C GLN A 437 25.52 -13.44 25.53
N VAL A 438 25.00 -12.98 24.39
CA VAL A 438 23.73 -12.24 24.31
C VAL A 438 22.96 -12.62 23.06
N LEU A 439 21.64 -12.71 23.19
CA LEU A 439 20.70 -12.79 22.07
C LEU A 439 19.89 -11.50 22.06
N SER A 440 19.79 -10.84 20.91
CA SER A 440 19.07 -9.58 20.77
C SER A 440 18.24 -9.55 19.50
N GLY A 441 16.99 -9.07 19.56
CA GLY A 441 16.10 -8.97 18.39
C GLY A 441 16.60 -7.98 17.32
N ASP A 442 16.14 -8.07 16.08
CA ASP A 442 16.63 -7.22 14.97
C ASP A 442 16.59 -5.71 15.25
N THR A 443 15.49 -5.21 15.82
CA THR A 443 15.28 -3.79 16.13
C THR A 443 15.66 -3.41 17.56
N GLU A 444 16.08 -4.38 18.37
CA GLU A 444 16.39 -4.14 19.78
C GLU A 444 17.78 -3.49 19.92
N PRO A 445 17.89 -2.37 20.66
CA PRO A 445 19.16 -1.68 20.84
C PRO A 445 20.09 -2.52 21.71
N LEU A 446 21.33 -2.68 21.26
CA LEU A 446 22.32 -3.51 21.94
C LEU A 446 23.51 -2.66 22.39
N LYS A 447 23.75 -2.65 23.71
CA LYS A 447 24.92 -2.02 24.32
C LYS A 447 25.71 -3.09 25.06
N ILE A 448 26.95 -3.35 24.64
CA ILE A 448 27.88 -4.28 25.28
C ILE A 448 29.21 -3.58 25.57
N PRO A 449 29.94 -3.97 26.63
CA PRO A 449 29.69 -5.10 27.54
C PRO A 449 28.65 -4.82 28.64
N LYS A 450 27.91 -5.85 29.08
CA LYS A 450 27.06 -5.86 30.28
C LYS A 450 27.37 -7.07 31.16
N GLN A 451 27.27 -6.92 32.49
CA GLN A 451 27.50 -8.00 33.44
C GLN A 451 26.50 -9.16 33.30
N CYS A 452 25.24 -8.85 32.96
CA CYS A 452 24.19 -9.86 32.79
C CYS A 452 24.40 -10.80 31.59
N HIS A 453 25.39 -10.54 30.74
CA HIS A 453 25.73 -11.41 29.61
C HIS A 453 26.85 -12.39 29.96
N ARG A 454 27.47 -12.28 31.14
CA ARG A 454 28.62 -13.11 31.52
C ARG A 454 28.19 -14.57 31.57
N ILE A 455 28.99 -15.43 30.96
CA ILE A 455 28.84 -16.88 31.05
C ILE A 455 29.74 -17.34 32.19
N ASP A 456 29.15 -17.86 33.25
CA ASP A 456 29.93 -18.47 34.32
C ASP A 456 30.43 -19.83 33.83
N SER A 457 31.74 -20.04 33.92
CA SER A 457 32.43 -21.23 33.42
C SER A 457 32.29 -22.45 34.35
N GLU A 458 31.34 -22.42 35.28
CA GLU A 458 31.11 -23.49 36.25
C GLU A 458 30.01 -24.44 35.74
N ALA A 459 30.44 -25.41 34.93
CA ALA A 459 29.79 -26.69 34.75
C ALA A 459 30.84 -27.77 34.50
#